data_AF-A0A0Q4DGC3-F1
#
_entry.id   AF-A0A0Q4DGC3-F1
#
_cell.length_a   1.000
_cell.length_b   1.000
_cell.length_c   1.000
_cell.angle_alpha   90.00
_cell.angle_beta   90.00
_cell.angle_gamma   90.00
#
_symmetry.space_group_name_H-M   'P 1'
#
loop_
_entity.id
_entity.type
_entity.pdbx_description
1 polymer ?
#
loop_
_entity_poly.entity_id
_entity_poly.type
_entity_poly.pdbx_seq_one_letter_code
_entity_poly.pdbx_strand_id
1 'polypeptide(L)'
;MRPSAEERRVDVREWLGRVRISGFVVIMLGLVVLGTFVLVPTVGTYMDQRQQIQALRSAVQLSKSEVADLQTQRDRWSDPAYIRTQARERLGYTFPGEVVYLIDNDLPASATPQEQDDVSGDVGQTRTDWMAQLVRSVTSSGAAQVAVPDITIGVPDPTPAPDAPAG
;
A
#
# COMPACT_ATOMS: atom_id res chain seq x y z
N MET A 1 -5.05 -79.65 29.25
CA MET A 1 -5.68 -79.06 28.04
C MET A 1 -5.47 -77.55 28.07
N ARG A 2 -4.63 -77.01 27.18
CA ARG A 2 -4.55 -75.56 26.92
C ARG A 2 -5.07 -75.32 25.50
N PRO A 3 -6.05 -74.44 25.27
CA PRO A 3 -6.39 -74.04 23.92
C PRO A 3 -5.28 -73.12 23.38
N SER A 4 -4.65 -73.53 22.28
CA SER A 4 -3.70 -72.70 21.55
C SER A 4 -4.43 -71.51 20.96
N ALA A 5 -3.97 -70.30 21.27
CA ALA A 5 -4.46 -69.07 20.66
C ALA A 5 -3.98 -69.03 19.20
N GLU A 6 -4.91 -69.15 18.25
CA GLU A 6 -4.64 -68.85 16.84
C GLU A 6 -4.38 -67.36 16.68
N GLU A 7 -3.15 -67.00 16.32
CA GLU A 7 -2.83 -65.68 15.79
C GLU A 7 -3.61 -65.46 14.49
N ARG A 8 -4.70 -64.70 14.57
CA ARG A 8 -5.41 -64.20 13.40
C ARG A 8 -4.54 -63.17 12.69
N ARG A 9 -3.66 -63.64 11.81
CA ARG A 9 -2.88 -62.78 10.91
C ARG A 9 -3.87 -62.12 9.95
N VAL A 10 -3.89 -60.79 9.94
CA VAL A 10 -4.74 -60.04 9.03
C VAL A 10 -4.12 -60.16 7.63
N ASP A 11 -4.75 -60.98 6.80
CA ASP A 11 -4.30 -61.19 5.41
C ASP A 11 -4.59 -59.94 4.57
N VAL A 12 -3.59 -59.06 4.51
CA VAL A 12 -3.58 -57.86 3.64
C VAL A 12 -3.80 -58.25 2.18
N ARG A 13 -3.35 -59.46 1.80
CA ARG A 13 -3.49 -60.03 0.45
C ARG A 13 -4.94 -60.42 0.12
N GLU A 14 -5.74 -60.77 1.12
CA GLU A 14 -7.15 -61.13 0.95
C GLU A 14 -8.04 -59.89 0.87
N TRP A 15 -7.71 -58.81 1.59
CA TRP A 15 -8.31 -57.49 1.37
C TRP A 15 -8.03 -56.96 -0.04
N LEU A 16 -6.80 -57.14 -0.53
CA LEU A 16 -6.40 -56.76 -1.88
C LEU A 16 -7.07 -57.61 -2.97
N GLY A 17 -7.27 -58.91 -2.75
CA GLY A 17 -7.97 -59.79 -3.69
C GLY A 17 -9.46 -59.47 -3.85
N ARG A 18 -10.08 -58.81 -2.87
CA ARG A 18 -11.46 -58.31 -2.94
C ARG A 18 -11.58 -57.02 -3.76
N VAL A 19 -10.50 -56.24 -3.86
CA VAL A 19 -10.40 -55.16 -4.84
C VAL A 19 -10.12 -55.80 -6.18
N ARG A 20 -11.18 -56.22 -6.88
CA ARG A 20 -11.08 -56.53 -8.30
C ARG A 20 -10.54 -55.28 -8.97
N ILE A 21 -9.25 -55.27 -9.30
CA ILE A 21 -8.61 -54.26 -10.15
C ILE A 21 -9.22 -54.48 -11.54
N SER A 22 -10.46 -54.05 -11.68
CA SER A 22 -11.16 -53.98 -12.94
C SER A 22 -10.40 -52.98 -13.80
N GLY A 23 -10.21 -53.27 -15.09
CA GLY A 23 -9.61 -52.31 -16.03
C GLY A 23 -10.30 -50.94 -15.96
N PHE A 24 -11.58 -50.90 -15.55
CA PHE A 24 -12.31 -49.67 -15.25
C PHE A 24 -11.66 -48.80 -14.15
N VAL A 25 -11.17 -49.40 -13.06
CA VAL A 25 -10.50 -48.66 -11.96
C VAL A 25 -9.18 -48.07 -12.45
N VAL A 26 -8.43 -48.82 -13.25
CA VAL A 26 -7.18 -48.34 -13.86
C VAL A 26 -7.44 -47.18 -14.82
N ILE A 27 -8.49 -47.29 -15.65
CA ILE A 27 -8.92 -46.22 -16.56
C ILE A 27 -9.37 -44.98 -15.78
N MET A 28 -10.20 -45.14 -14.73
CA MET A 28 -10.66 -44.03 -13.89
C MET A 28 -9.49 -43.31 -13.22
N LEU A 29 -8.55 -44.05 -12.63
CA LEU A 29 -7.37 -43.48 -11.99
C LEU A 29 -6.50 -42.76 -13.02
N GLY A 30 -6.32 -43.35 -14.21
CA GLY A 30 -5.64 -42.71 -15.33
C GLY A 30 -6.27 -41.39 -15.75
N LEU A 31 -7.61 -41.33 -15.85
CA LEU A 31 -8.34 -40.10 -16.18
C LEU A 31 -8.20 -39.02 -15.10
N VAL A 32 -8.24 -39.39 -13.82
CA VAL A 32 -8.04 -38.45 -12.71
C VAL A 32 -6.63 -37.86 -12.72
N VAL A 33 -5.61 -38.71 -12.93
CA VAL A 33 -4.21 -38.27 -13.02
C VAL A 33 -4.02 -37.35 -14.23
N LEU A 34 -4.55 -37.74 -15.40
CA LEU A 34 -4.47 -36.93 -16.62
C LEU A 34 -5.19 -35.59 -16.46
N GLY A 35 -6.40 -35.58 -15.88
CA GLY A 35 -7.15 -34.37 -15.59
C GLY A 35 -6.40 -33.43 -14.64
N THR A 36 -5.78 -33.97 -13.59
CA THR A 36 -4.98 -33.20 -12.63
C THR A 36 -3.74 -32.59 -13.30
N PHE A 37 -3.06 -33.36 -14.15
CA PHE A 37 -1.85 -32.89 -14.85
C PHE A 37 -2.14 -31.73 -15.81
N VAL A 38 -3.35 -31.65 -16.37
CA VAL A 38 -3.81 -30.53 -17.21
C VAL A 38 -4.22 -29.32 -16.36
N LEU A 39 -4.87 -29.54 -15.21
CA LEU A 39 -5.42 -28.48 -14.36
C LEU A 39 -4.36 -27.72 -13.54
N VAL A 40 -3.35 -28.42 -13.04
CA VAL A 40 -2.28 -27.80 -12.21
C VAL A 40 -1.54 -26.66 -12.94
N PRO A 41 -1.03 -26.83 -14.18
CA PRO A 41 -0.35 -25.74 -14.88
C PRO A 41 -1.28 -24.58 -15.26
N THR A 42 -2.59 -24.80 -15.39
CA THR A 42 -3.57 -23.75 -15.70
C THR A 42 -3.88 -22.86 -14.50
N VAL A 43 -3.81 -23.37 -13.27
CA VAL A 43 -4.00 -22.54 -12.06
C VAL A 43 -2.82 -21.59 -11.84
N GLY A 44 -1.59 -22.04 -12.08
CA GLY A 44 -0.39 -21.20 -11.94
C GLY A 44 -0.35 -20.02 -12.91
N THR A 45 -0.69 -20.26 -14.18
CA THR A 45 -0.70 -19.22 -15.22
C THR A 45 -1.81 -18.18 -15.02
N TYR A 46 -2.94 -18.57 -14.44
CA TYR A 46 -4.05 -17.65 -14.16
C TYR A 46 -3.71 -16.60 -13.08
N MET A 47 -2.94 -16.99 -12.06
CA MET A 47 -2.52 -16.06 -11.00
C MET A 47 -1.45 -15.08 -11.48
N ASP A 48 -0.54 -15.54 -12.33
CA ASP A 48 0.52 -14.71 -12.91
C ASP A 48 -0.06 -13.64 -13.87
N GLN A 49 -1.07 -14.02 -14.66
CA GLN A 49 -1.82 -13.07 -15.51
C GLN A 49 -2.54 -11.98 -14.69
N ARG A 50 -3.10 -12.32 -13.51
CA ARG A 50 -3.79 -11.34 -12.65
C ARG A 50 -2.81 -10.29 -12.10
N GLN A 51 -1.61 -10.70 -11.71
CA GLN A 51 -0.56 -9.79 -11.23
C GLN A 51 -0.08 -8.87 -12.34
N GLN A 52 0.19 -9.42 -13.54
CA GLN A 52 0.57 -8.63 -14.70
C GLN A 52 -0.51 -7.60 -15.08
N ILE A 53 -1.79 -7.97 -15.05
CA ILE A 53 -2.90 -7.05 -15.34
C ILE A 53 -2.98 -5.92 -14.30
N GLN A 54 -2.77 -6.21 -13.01
CA GLN A 54 -2.79 -5.17 -11.99
C GLN A 54 -1.59 -4.21 -12.14
N ALA A 55 -0.39 -4.74 -12.38
CA ALA A 55 0.81 -3.94 -12.61
C ALA A 55 0.69 -3.06 -13.88
N LEU A 56 0.13 -3.59 -14.97
CA LEU A 56 -0.10 -2.82 -16.19
C LEU A 56 -1.13 -1.71 -15.98
N ARG A 57 -2.21 -1.99 -15.23
CA ARG A 57 -3.23 -0.98 -14.91
C ARG A 57 -2.66 0.15 -14.06
N SER A 58 -1.82 -0.15 -13.06
CA SER A 58 -1.17 0.89 -12.26
C SER A 58 -0.22 1.74 -13.11
N ALA A 59 0.55 1.13 -14.01
CA ALA A 59 1.44 1.84 -14.92
C ALA A 59 0.66 2.79 -15.84
N VAL A 60 -0.44 2.33 -16.44
CA VAL A 60 -1.29 3.16 -17.31
C VAL A 60 -1.90 4.34 -16.55
N GLN A 61 -2.29 4.17 -15.29
CA GLN A 61 -2.84 5.27 -14.49
C GLN A 61 -1.76 6.33 -14.19
N LEU A 62 -0.55 5.90 -13.83
CA LEU A 62 0.57 6.82 -13.58
C LEU A 62 0.93 7.64 -14.83
N SER A 63 1.00 6.99 -15.99
CA SER A 63 1.28 7.68 -17.25
C SER A 63 0.17 8.66 -17.64
N LYS A 64 -1.10 8.34 -17.33
CA LYS A 64 -2.22 9.26 -17.58
C LYS A 64 -2.17 10.50 -16.69
N SER A 65 -1.83 10.34 -15.41
CA SER A 65 -1.67 11.51 -14.52
C SER A 65 -0.51 12.40 -14.98
N GLU A 66 0.61 11.82 -15.38
CA GLU A 66 1.76 12.60 -15.85
C GLU A 66 1.45 13.39 -17.14
N VAL A 67 0.73 12.77 -18.09
CA VAL A 67 0.26 13.46 -19.30
C VAL A 67 -0.68 14.61 -18.97
N ALA A 68 -1.61 14.43 -18.02
CA ALA A 68 -2.54 15.46 -17.59
C ALA A 68 -1.82 16.65 -16.91
N ASP A 69 -0.83 16.37 -16.07
CA ASP A 69 -0.01 17.39 -15.43
C ASP A 69 0.83 18.17 -16.45
N LEU A 70 1.42 17.46 -17.42
CA LEU A 70 2.19 18.09 -18.51
C LEU A 70 1.30 18.94 -19.42
N GLN A 71 0.07 18.50 -19.71
CA GLN A 71 -0.91 19.29 -20.48
C GLN A 71 -1.32 20.55 -19.73
N THR A 72 -1.61 20.44 -18.42
CA THR A 72 -1.94 21.58 -17.57
C THR A 72 -0.79 22.59 -17.52
N GLN A 73 0.45 22.11 -17.42
CA GLN A 73 1.62 22.96 -17.52
C GLN A 73 1.66 23.64 -18.89
N ARG A 74 1.59 22.89 -20.00
CA ARG A 74 1.62 23.44 -21.36
C ARG A 74 0.54 24.49 -21.61
N ASP A 75 -0.65 24.30 -21.07
CA ASP A 75 -1.73 25.28 -21.12
C ASP A 75 -1.35 26.57 -20.36
N ARG A 76 -0.77 26.44 -19.16
CA ARG A 76 -0.24 27.60 -18.40
C ARG A 76 0.86 28.34 -19.15
N TRP A 77 1.80 27.62 -19.77
CA TRP A 77 2.87 28.22 -20.57
C TRP A 77 2.37 28.84 -21.89
N SER A 78 1.15 28.54 -22.33
CA SER A 78 0.58 29.14 -23.55
C SER A 78 -0.08 30.51 -23.33
N ASP A 79 -0.24 30.96 -22.08
CA ASP A 79 -0.71 32.31 -21.79
C ASP A 79 0.43 33.32 -21.99
N PRO A 80 0.30 34.26 -22.95
CA PRO A 80 1.30 35.29 -23.18
C PRO A 80 1.56 36.19 -21.95
N ALA A 81 0.59 36.34 -21.05
CA ALA A 81 0.75 37.12 -19.80
C ALA A 81 1.66 36.39 -18.79
N TYR A 82 1.58 35.06 -18.73
CA TYR A 82 2.44 34.23 -17.87
C TYR A 82 3.90 34.23 -18.36
N ILE A 83 4.12 34.16 -19.68
CA ILE A 83 5.48 34.28 -20.25
C ILE A 83 6.07 35.66 -19.96
N ARG A 84 5.27 36.74 -20.12
CA ARG A 84 5.73 38.12 -19.89
C ARG A 84 6.13 38.39 -18.44
N THR A 85 5.39 37.85 -17.47
CA THR A 85 5.73 37.96 -16.03
C THR A 85 7.00 37.19 -15.70
N GLN A 86 7.13 35.93 -16.14
CA GLN A 86 8.35 35.13 -15.91
C GLN A 86 9.60 35.70 -16.61
N ALA A 87 9.45 36.23 -17.82
CA ALA A 87 10.56 36.86 -18.55
C ALA A 87 11.02 38.16 -17.87
N ARG A 88 10.09 38.93 -17.28
CA ARG A 88 10.45 40.15 -16.55
C ARG A 88 11.15 39.83 -15.22
N GLU A 89 10.64 38.86 -14.46
CA GLU A 89 11.21 38.44 -13.17
C GLU A 89 12.61 37.80 -13.33
N ARG A 90 12.80 36.93 -14.33
CA ARG A 90 14.05 36.17 -14.48
C ARG A 90 15.07 36.79 -15.43
N LEU A 91 14.61 37.45 -16.49
CA LEU A 91 15.47 37.91 -17.59
C LEU A 91 15.48 39.44 -17.72
N GLY A 92 14.74 40.18 -16.88
CA GLY A 92 14.62 41.63 -16.99
C GLY A 92 14.03 42.09 -18.32
N TYR A 93 13.23 41.24 -18.98
CA TYR A 93 12.70 41.55 -20.31
C TYR A 93 11.72 42.73 -20.24
N THR A 94 11.93 43.71 -21.11
CA THR A 94 11.18 44.98 -21.16
C THR A 94 10.69 45.22 -22.59
N PHE A 95 9.59 45.95 -22.75
CA PHE A 95 9.14 46.35 -24.08
C PHE A 95 9.97 47.52 -24.62
N PRO A 96 10.21 47.60 -25.95
CA PRO A 96 10.88 48.75 -26.54
C PRO A 96 10.09 50.03 -26.23
N GLY A 97 10.67 50.93 -25.43
CA GLY A 97 10.05 52.19 -24.96
C GLY A 97 9.73 52.27 -23.45
N GLU A 98 9.97 51.20 -22.68
CA GLU A 98 9.70 51.15 -21.24
C GLU A 98 10.99 51.48 -20.43
N VAL A 99 10.92 52.47 -19.53
CA VAL A 99 12.08 53.01 -18.78
C VAL A 99 12.27 52.25 -17.47
N VAL A 100 13.40 51.56 -17.32
CA VAL A 100 13.74 50.80 -16.10
C VAL A 100 14.36 51.74 -15.06
N TYR A 101 13.72 51.90 -13.90
CA TYR A 101 14.32 52.56 -12.74
C TYR A 101 15.07 51.52 -11.90
N LEU A 102 16.40 51.57 -11.90
CA LEU A 102 17.22 50.84 -10.94
C LEU A 102 17.46 51.77 -9.74
N ILE A 103 16.89 51.44 -8.58
CA ILE A 103 17.16 52.16 -7.34
C ILE A 103 18.42 51.56 -6.75
N ASP A 104 19.56 52.17 -7.02
CA ASP A 104 20.80 51.88 -6.31
C ASP A 104 20.61 52.39 -4.87
N ASN A 105 20.48 51.46 -3.92
CA ASN A 105 20.32 51.81 -2.51
C ASN A 105 21.70 52.18 -1.95
N ASP A 106 22.24 53.32 -2.38
CA ASP A 106 23.42 53.95 -1.78
C ASP A 106 23.03 54.66 -0.47
N LEU A 107 22.26 53.95 0.38
CA LEU A 107 21.96 54.44 1.72
C LEU A 107 23.22 54.25 2.57
N PRO A 108 23.61 55.25 3.38
CA PRO A 108 24.70 55.09 4.31
C PRO A 108 24.39 53.89 5.23
N ALA A 109 25.42 53.11 5.57
CA ALA A 109 25.32 51.87 6.36
C ALA A 109 24.56 52.02 7.70
N SER A 110 24.29 53.24 8.15
CA SER A 110 23.44 53.57 9.28
C SER A 110 21.93 53.37 9.06
N ALA A 111 21.49 53.10 7.83
CA ALA A 111 20.08 52.90 7.48
C ALA A 111 19.74 51.46 7.02
N THR A 112 20.69 50.54 7.02
CA THR A 112 20.47 49.12 6.72
C THR A 112 19.84 48.43 7.94
N PRO A 113 18.66 47.78 7.82
CA PRO A 113 18.12 46.95 8.89
C PRO A 113 19.14 45.86 9.22
N GLN A 114 19.49 45.74 10.51
CA GLN A 114 20.43 44.75 11.01
C GLN A 114 19.86 43.35 10.72
N GLU A 115 20.46 42.63 9.77
CA GLU A 115 20.13 41.25 9.46
C GLU A 115 20.28 40.42 10.76
N GLN A 116 19.24 39.67 11.09
CA GLN A 116 19.17 38.89 12.34
C GLN A 116 20.33 37.90 12.38
N ASP A 117 21.02 37.86 13.52
CA ASP A 117 22.22 37.05 13.75
C ASP A 117 22.05 35.60 13.26
N ASP A 118 23.10 35.11 12.59
CA ASP A 118 23.24 33.74 12.12
C ASP A 118 22.79 32.74 13.20
N VAL A 119 21.77 31.94 12.88
CA VAL A 119 21.33 30.84 13.73
C VAL A 119 22.50 29.86 13.82
N SER A 120 23.12 29.82 15.00
CA SER A 120 24.25 28.94 15.33
C SER A 120 23.98 27.51 14.82
N GLY A 121 24.89 27.02 13.98
CA GLY A 121 24.82 25.73 13.28
C GLY A 121 24.98 24.49 14.17
N ASP A 122 24.47 24.52 15.40
CA ASP A 122 24.31 23.35 16.25
C ASP A 122 22.87 22.82 16.11
N VAL A 123 22.47 22.57 14.87
CA VAL A 123 21.49 21.52 14.59
C VAL A 123 22.24 20.22 14.81
N GLY A 124 22.29 19.80 16.07
CA GLY A 124 22.72 18.46 16.44
C GLY A 124 22.03 17.50 15.48
N GLN A 125 22.84 16.78 14.70
CA GLN A 125 22.37 15.74 13.79
C GLN A 125 21.63 14.71 14.63
N THR A 126 20.36 14.96 14.91
CA THR A 126 19.44 13.91 15.25
C THR A 126 19.39 13.14 13.95
N ARG A 127 20.23 12.11 13.86
CA ARG A 127 20.17 11.10 12.81
C ARG A 127 18.76 10.54 12.92
N THR A 128 17.84 11.17 12.20
CA THR A 128 16.55 10.64 11.88
C THR A 128 16.83 9.46 10.98
N ASP A 129 17.20 8.35 11.61
CA ASP A 129 17.32 7.06 10.96
C ASP A 129 15.88 6.58 10.71
N TRP A 130 15.28 7.21 9.70
CA TRP A 130 13.93 6.95 9.24
C TRP A 130 13.76 5.46 8.89
N MET A 131 14.85 4.82 8.46
CA MET A 131 14.87 3.41 8.11
C MET A 131 14.78 2.54 9.37
N ALA A 132 15.56 2.85 10.42
CA ALA A 132 15.41 2.19 11.71
C ALA A 132 14.03 2.43 12.34
N GLN A 133 13.45 3.62 12.18
CA GLN A 133 12.10 3.93 12.66
C GLN A 133 11.02 3.13 11.90
N LEU A 134 11.16 2.98 10.59
CA LEU A 134 10.24 2.21 9.77
C LEU A 134 10.28 0.71 10.09
N VAL A 135 11.49 0.14 10.22
CA VAL A 135 11.68 -1.27 10.61
C VAL A 135 11.12 -1.54 12.01
N ARG A 136 11.33 -0.61 12.94
CA ARG A 136 10.78 -0.71 14.30
C ARG A 136 9.26 -0.68 14.29
N SER A 137 8.64 0.18 13.48
CA SER A 137 7.19 0.27 13.35
C SER A 137 6.57 -1.05 12.88
N VAL A 138 7.12 -1.65 11.81
CA VAL A 138 6.65 -2.94 11.27
C VAL A 138 6.81 -4.08 12.28
N THR A 139 7.93 -4.11 13.00
CA THR A 139 8.16 -5.15 14.01
C THR A 139 7.22 -4.97 15.21
N SER A 140 6.97 -3.71 15.62
CA SER A 140 6.07 -3.40 16.73
C SER A 140 4.60 -3.71 16.42
N SER A 141 4.17 -3.51 15.17
CA SER A 141 2.80 -3.79 14.75
C SER A 141 2.54 -5.29 14.59
N GLY A 142 3.56 -6.09 14.23
CA GLY A 142 3.46 -7.55 14.19
C GLY A 142 3.41 -8.21 15.58
N ALA A 143 3.99 -7.57 16.61
CA ALA A 143 3.94 -8.02 18.00
C ALA A 143 2.73 -7.49 18.79
N ALA A 144 1.99 -6.53 18.22
CA ALA A 144 0.79 -6.02 18.84
C ALA A 144 -0.27 -7.12 18.85
N GLN A 145 -0.62 -7.60 20.05
CA GLN A 145 -1.78 -8.46 20.20
C GLN A 145 -3.00 -7.66 19.77
N VAL A 146 -3.76 -8.19 18.82
CA VAL A 146 -5.06 -7.64 18.44
C VAL A 146 -5.96 -7.77 19.67
N ALA A 147 -6.03 -6.71 20.47
CA ALA A 147 -7.07 -6.56 21.45
C ALA A 147 -8.37 -6.41 20.65
N VAL A 148 -9.14 -7.49 20.54
CA VAL A 148 -10.52 -7.42 20.10
C VAL A 148 -11.23 -6.62 21.19
N PRO A 149 -11.69 -5.38 20.92
CA PRO A 149 -12.48 -4.68 21.91
C PRO A 149 -13.75 -5.51 22.10
N ASP A 150 -13.99 -5.96 23.33
CA ASP A 150 -15.29 -6.49 23.71
C ASP A 150 -16.26 -5.31 23.67
N ILE A 151 -16.84 -5.07 22.50
CA ILE A 151 -17.85 -4.04 22.29
C ILE A 151 -19.12 -4.60 22.95
N THR A 152 -19.17 -4.51 24.27
CA THR A 152 -20.41 -4.58 25.01
C THR A 152 -21.16 -3.29 24.69
N ILE A 153 -22.01 -3.34 23.65
CA ILE A 153 -23.04 -2.33 23.41
C ILE A 153 -23.85 -2.25 24.69
N GLY A 154 -23.73 -1.12 25.38
CA GLY A 154 -24.46 -0.85 26.61
C GLY A 154 -25.93 -1.11 26.40
N VAL A 155 -26.46 -2.14 27.05
CA VAL A 155 -27.86 -2.17 27.43
C VAL A 155 -28.05 -0.96 28.35
N PRO A 156 -28.87 0.03 27.99
CA PRO A 156 -29.13 1.14 28.90
C PRO A 156 -29.77 0.60 30.18
N ASP A 157 -29.26 1.04 31.33
CA ASP A 157 -29.86 0.79 32.64
C ASP A 157 -31.37 1.11 32.61
N PRO A 158 -32.23 0.32 33.28
CA PRO A 158 -33.63 0.69 33.41
C PRO A 158 -33.73 2.06 34.09
N THR A 159 -34.31 3.02 33.37
CA THR A 159 -34.55 4.38 33.85
C THR A 159 -35.31 4.34 35.17
N PRO A 160 -34.84 4.99 36.26
CA PRO A 160 -35.66 5.15 37.45
C PRO A 160 -36.85 6.07 37.12
N ALA A 161 -38.07 5.55 37.27
CA ALA A 161 -39.30 6.32 37.10
C ALA A 161 -39.39 7.43 38.17
N PRO A 162 -39.75 8.67 37.81
CA PRO A 162 -40.02 9.73 38.77
C PRO A 162 -41.49 9.69 39.18
N ASP A 163 -41.78 9.18 40.37
CA ASP A 163 -43.13 9.21 40.92
C ASP A 163 -43.26 10.40 41.92
N ALA A 164 -44.19 11.27 41.55
CA ALA A 164 -44.66 12.55 42.06
C ALA A 164 -44.65 12.83 43.60
N PRO A 165 -44.65 14.12 44.00
CA PRO A 165 -44.78 14.54 45.39
C PRO A 165 -46.22 14.36 45.90
N ALA A 166 -46.37 13.94 47.15
CA ALA A 166 -47.65 13.97 47.85
C ALA A 166 -47.47 14.44 49.30
N GLY A 167 -48.18 15.54 49.61
CA GLY A 167 -48.85 15.78 50.89
C GLY A 167 -48.01 16.01 52.12
#